data_AF-A0A5B6V8X0-F1
#
_entry.id   AF-A0A5B6V8X0-F1
#
_cell.length_a   1.000
_cell.length_b   1.000
_cell.length_c   1.000
_cell.angle_alpha   90.00
_cell.angle_beta   90.00
_cell.angle_gamma   90.00
#
_symmetry.space_group_name_H-M   'P 1'
#
loop_
_entity.id
_entity.type
_entity.pdbx_description
1 polymer ?
#
loop_
_entity_poly.entity_id
_entity_poly.type
_entity_poly.pdbx_seq_one_letter_code
_entity_poly.pdbx_strand_id
1 'polypeptide(L)'
;MYQGGQTEVVAIDVAQVGSANWNFMSRNHGAVWDTSRVPNGALQLRFVVTSGFDGKWIWAKSVLPAEWKTGVIYDSGVQITDIAKEGCSPCDDSHWR
;
A
#
# COMPACT_ATOMS: atom_id res chain seq x y z
N MET A 1 5.66 21.44 1.07
CA MET A 1 6.43 20.39 0.38
C MET A 1 5.92 19.05 0.89
N TYR A 2 5.38 18.20 0.00
CA TYR A 2 5.07 16.81 0.33
C TYR A 2 6.30 16.00 -0.04
N GLN A 3 7.06 15.52 0.94
CA GLN A 3 8.17 14.61 0.63
C GLN A 3 7.61 13.21 0.36
N GLY A 4 7.90 12.67 -0.83
CA GLY A 4 7.85 11.23 -1.03
C GLY A 4 8.82 10.56 -0.05
N GLY A 5 8.41 9.46 0.58
CA GLY A 5 9.20 8.76 1.60
C GLY A 5 8.77 9.01 3.05
N GLN A 6 7.76 9.86 3.30
CA GLN A 6 7.18 10.01 4.65
C GLN A 6 6.29 8.84 5.08
N THR A 7 5.86 8.00 4.13
CA THR A 7 4.99 6.86 4.36
C THR A 7 5.34 5.70 3.44
N GLU A 8 5.38 4.49 4.00
CA GLU A 8 5.60 3.23 3.29
C GLU A 8 4.30 2.40 3.21
N VAL A 9 4.13 1.64 2.13
CA VAL A 9 3.12 0.57 2.03
C VAL A 9 3.71 -0.70 2.64
N VAL A 10 3.08 -1.20 3.71
CA VAL A 10 3.59 -2.33 4.51
C VAL A 10 2.78 -3.63 4.34
N ALA A 11 1.60 -3.55 3.71
CA ALA A 11 0.81 -4.72 3.33
C ALA A 11 -0.14 -4.38 2.17
N ILE A 12 -0.45 -5.36 1.32
CA ILE A 12 -1.47 -5.25 0.26
C ILE A 12 -2.35 -6.51 0.29
N ASP A 13 -3.66 -6.32 0.21
CA ASP A 13 -4.63 -7.39 0.01
C ASP A 13 -5.40 -7.19 -1.30
N VAL A 14 -5.81 -8.31 -1.91
CA VAL A 14 -6.63 -8.35 -3.11
C VAL A 14 -7.86 -9.24 -2.93
N ALA A 15 -9.00 -8.80 -3.44
CA ALA A 15 -10.24 -9.57 -3.46
C ALA A 15 -10.96 -9.38 -4.80
N GLN A 16 -11.84 -10.31 -5.17
CA GLN A 16 -12.82 -10.05 -6.20
C GLN A 16 -13.77 -8.93 -5.73
N VAL A 17 -14.18 -8.05 -6.63
CA VAL A 17 -15.16 -7.00 -6.33
C VAL A 17 -16.45 -7.62 -5.77
N GLY A 18 -16.94 -7.09 -4.65
CA GLY A 18 -18.13 -7.59 -3.96
C GLY A 18 -17.88 -8.79 -3.02
N SER A 19 -16.67 -9.33 -2.99
CA SER A 19 -16.28 -10.39 -2.06
C SER A 19 -15.71 -9.83 -0.76
N ALA A 20 -16.00 -10.51 0.36
CA ALA A 20 -15.34 -10.27 1.65
C ALA A 20 -14.10 -11.15 1.86
N ASN A 21 -13.80 -12.05 0.92
CA ASN A 21 -12.66 -12.97 1.00
C ASN A 21 -11.40 -12.33 0.41
N TRP A 22 -10.59 -11.75 1.28
CA TRP A 22 -9.32 -11.10 0.94
C TRP A 22 -8.16 -12.10 0.93
N ASN A 23 -7.29 -11.99 -0.08
CA ASN A 23 -6.02 -12.70 -0.14
C ASN A 23 -4.89 -11.69 0.08
N PHE A 24 -3.96 -12.03 0.96
CA PHE A 24 -2.77 -11.23 1.14
C PHE A 24 -1.84 -11.34 -0.08
N MET A 25 -1.08 -10.27 -0.32
CA MET A 25 0.05 -10.26 -1.23
C MET A 25 1.35 -10.24 -0.43
N SER A 26 2.39 -10.87 -0.97
CA SER A 26 3.72 -10.88 -0.38
C SER A 26 4.61 -9.87 -1.10
N ARG A 27 5.39 -9.10 -0.33
CA ARG A 27 6.41 -8.22 -0.88
C ARG A 27 7.55 -9.07 -1.43
N ASN A 28 7.79 -8.99 -2.72
CA ASN A 28 8.84 -9.75 -3.38
C ASN A 28 10.18 -9.03 -3.27
N HIS A 29 10.27 -7.84 -3.85
CA HIS A 29 11.43 -6.96 -3.78
C HIS A 29 11.02 -5.51 -4.08
N GLY A 30 11.70 -4.53 -3.47
CA GLY A 30 11.38 -3.12 -3.67
C GLY A 30 9.89 -2.82 -3.47
N ALA A 31 9.23 -2.21 -4.47
CA ALA A 31 7.79 -1.94 -4.45
C ALA A 31 6.94 -3.00 -5.17
N VAL A 32 7.49 -4.20 -5.42
CA VAL A 32 6.80 -5.29 -6.09
C VAL A 32 6.13 -6.22 -5.09
N TRP A 33 4.84 -6.47 -5.30
CA TRP A 33 4.01 -7.36 -4.51
C TRP A 33 3.38 -8.41 -5.42
N ASP A 34 3.32 -9.65 -4.97
CA ASP A 34 2.71 -10.75 -5.72
C ASP A 34 1.85 -11.66 -4.84
N THR A 35 0.99 -12.45 -5.49
CA THR A 35 0.24 -13.52 -4.85
C THR A 35 -0.04 -14.62 -5.87
N SER A 36 0.03 -15.88 -5.43
CA SER A 36 -0.36 -17.03 -6.25
C SER A 36 -1.85 -17.35 -6.14
N ARG A 37 -2.60 -16.61 -5.31
CA ARG A 37 -4.03 -16.83 -5.01
C ARG A 37 -4.90 -15.71 -5.58
N VAL A 38 -4.72 -15.41 -6.87
CA VAL A 38 -5.47 -14.34 -7.55
C VAL A 38 -6.95 -14.76 -7.72
N PRO A 39 -7.92 -13.98 -7.22
CA PRO A 39 -9.35 -14.24 -7.46
C PRO A 39 -9.73 -14.07 -8.93
N ASN A 40 -10.85 -14.68 -9.35
CA ASN A 40 -11.39 -14.47 -10.69
C ASN A 40 -12.17 -13.14 -10.78
N GLY A 41 -12.25 -12.56 -11.98
CA GLY A 41 -13.06 -11.38 -12.26
C GLY A 41 -12.35 -10.05 -11.93
N ALA A 42 -13.13 -8.97 -11.85
CA ALA A 42 -12.61 -7.67 -11.48
C ALA A 42 -12.13 -7.68 -10.03
N LEU A 43 -11.01 -7.01 -9.76
CA LEU A 43 -10.32 -7.04 -8.47
C LEU A 43 -10.38 -5.68 -7.77
N GLN A 44 -10.59 -5.72 -6.45
CA GLN A 44 -10.43 -4.59 -5.55
C GLN A 44 -9.17 -4.79 -4.71
N LEU A 45 -8.48 -3.68 -4.42
CA LEU A 45 -7.25 -3.68 -3.63
C LEU A 45 -7.40 -2.77 -2.41
N ARG A 46 -6.76 -3.18 -1.33
CA ARG A 46 -6.51 -2.35 -0.16
C ARG A 46 -5.08 -2.54 0.31
N PHE A 47 -4.53 -1.54 0.96
CA PHE A 47 -3.17 -1.58 1.45
C PHE A 47 -3.04 -0.86 2.79
N VAL A 48 -2.07 -1.30 3.59
CA VAL A 48 -1.71 -0.65 4.86
C VAL A 48 -0.55 0.28 4.60
N VAL A 49 -0.68 1.51 5.09
CA VAL A 49 0.38 2.52 5.02
C VAL A 49 0.83 2.92 6.42
N THR A 50 2.10 3.25 6.60
CA THR A 50 2.57 3.85 7.86
C THR A 50 1.98 5.26 8.05
N SER A 51 1.41 5.54 9.21
CA SER A 51 0.72 6.80 9.53
C SER A 51 0.80 7.10 11.02
N GLY A 52 1.49 8.17 11.39
CA GLY A 52 1.85 8.41 12.79
C GLY A 52 2.74 7.28 13.29
N PHE A 53 2.43 6.75 14.47
CA PHE A 53 3.14 5.61 15.05
C PHE A 53 2.54 4.24 14.65
N ASP A 54 1.48 4.23 13.83
CA ASP A 54 0.68 3.05 13.52
C ASP A 54 0.55 2.81 12.00
N GLY A 55 -0.18 1.76 11.62
CA GLY A 55 -0.62 1.49 10.25
C GLY A 55 -2.05 1.96 9.99
N LYS A 56 -2.33 2.43 8.77
CA LYS A 56 -3.66 2.84 8.32
C LYS A 56 -4.06 2.08 7.06
N TRP A 57 -5.28 1.55 7.04
CA TRP A 57 -5.85 0.95 5.83
C TRP A 57 -6.31 2.01 4.85
N ILE A 58 -5.97 1.79 3.59
CA ILE A 58 -6.37 2.60 2.45
C ILE A 58 -6.96 1.67 1.39
N TRP A 59 -8.12 2.05 0.85
CA TRP A 59 -8.79 1.33 -0.22
C TRP A 59 -8.55 2.03 -1.54
N ALA A 60 -8.24 1.25 -2.58
CA ALA A 60 -8.27 1.76 -3.94
C ALA A 60 -9.69 2.23 -4.28
N LYS A 61 -9.79 3.40 -4.92
CA LYS A 61 -11.07 3.94 -5.42
C LYS A 61 -11.45 3.31 -6.76
N SER A 62 -10.45 2.92 -7.53
CA SER A 62 -10.60 2.23 -8.81
C SER A 62 -10.41 0.72 -8.63
N VAL A 63 -11.13 -0.06 -9.42
CA VAL A 63 -10.98 -1.52 -9.50
C VAL A 63 -10.07 -1.89 -10.67
N LEU A 64 -9.36 -3.00 -10.54
CA LEU A 64 -8.65 -3.62 -11.67
C LEU A 64 -9.67 -4.44 -12.47
N PRO A 65 -9.85 -4.19 -13.79
CA PRO A 65 -10.84 -4.92 -14.59
C PRO A 65 -10.46 -6.39 -14.74
N ALA A 66 -11.43 -7.26 -15.03
CA ALA A 66 -11.20 -8.70 -15.13
C ALA A 66 -10.22 -9.09 -16.25
N GLU A 67 -10.25 -8.32 -17.33
CA GLU A 67 -9.45 -8.45 -18.55
C GLU A 67 -8.18 -7.61 -18.52
N TRP A 68 -7.64 -7.33 -17.33
CA TRP A 68 -6.40 -6.58 -17.16
C TRP A 68 -5.26 -7.21 -17.97
N LYS A 69 -4.33 -6.36 -18.43
CA LYS A 69 -3.24 -6.79 -19.30
C LYS A 69 -1.90 -6.54 -18.63
N THR A 70 -0.99 -7.50 -18.80
CA THR A 70 0.40 -7.36 -18.36
C THR A 70 1.05 -6.13 -19.01
N GLY A 71 1.82 -5.38 -18.23
CA GLY A 71 2.52 -4.18 -18.69
C GLY A 71 1.66 -2.92 -18.79
N VAL A 72 0.36 -2.99 -18.47
CA VAL A 72 -0.52 -1.83 -18.41
C VAL A 72 -0.56 -1.26 -17.00
N ILE A 73 -0.60 0.08 -16.91
CA ILE A 73 -0.72 0.82 -15.65
C ILE A 73 -2.20 1.10 -15.37
N TYR A 74 -2.64 0.78 -14.16
CA TYR A 74 -3.98 1.07 -13.66
C TYR A 74 -3.87 1.98 -12.44
N ASP A 75 -4.49 3.17 -12.51
CA ASP A 75 -4.46 4.15 -11.43
C ASP A 75 -5.51 3.80 -10.36
N SER A 76 -5.07 3.68 -9.10
CA SER A 76 -5.92 3.34 -7.96
C SER A 76 -6.86 4.48 -7.52
N GLY A 77 -6.64 5.71 -8.01
CA GLY A 77 -7.38 6.92 -7.65
C GLY A 77 -7.08 7.43 -6.23
N VAL A 78 -6.01 6.92 -5.61
CA VAL A 78 -5.64 7.23 -4.22
C VAL A 78 -4.39 8.10 -4.21
N GLN A 79 -4.46 9.18 -3.44
CA GLN A 79 -3.29 9.96 -3.04
C GLN A 79 -3.16 9.86 -1.52
N ILE A 80 -1.99 9.42 -1.05
CA ILE A 80 -1.69 9.30 0.37
C ILE A 80 -1.01 10.60 0.81
N THR A 81 -1.54 11.21 1.87
CA THR A 81 -0.97 12.41 2.52
C THR A 81 -0.63 12.17 3.99
N ASP A 82 -0.69 10.91 4.41
CA ASP A 82 -0.31 10.47 5.76
C ASP A 82 1.21 10.66 5.95
N ILE A 83 1.62 10.80 7.21
CA ILE A 83 3.02 11.02 7.61
C ILE A 83 3.35 10.04 8.72
N ALA A 84 4.32 9.16 8.51
CA ALA A 84 4.85 8.29 9.55
C ALA A 84 5.67 9.11 10.57
N LYS A 85 5.58 8.71 11.83
CA LYS A 85 6.38 9.24 12.93
C LYS A 85 7.26 8.11 13.45
N GLU A 86 8.55 8.40 13.57
CA GLU A 86 9.49 7.50 14.24
C GLU A 86 9.47 7.79 15.74
N GLY A 87 9.35 6.73 16.54
CA GLY A 87 9.48 6.79 17.99
C GLY A 87 10.95 6.73 18.37
N CYS A 88 11.68 7.84 18.24
CA CYS A 88 13.01 7.95 18.82
C CYS A 88 12.93 8.79 20.11
N SER A 89 13.37 8.20 21.23
CA SER A 89 13.57 8.93 22.49
C SER A 89 14.68 8.25 23.31
N PRO A 90 15.79 8.96 23.62
CA PRO A 90 16.14 10.28 23.12
C PRO A 90 16.65 10.17 21.68
N CYS A 91 16.05 10.92 20.74
CA CYS A 91 16.74 11.20 19.48
C CYS A 91 18.07 11.87 19.83
N ASP A 92 19.15 11.46 19.18
CA ASP A 92 20.42 12.14 19.35
C ASP A 92 20.32 13.56 18.74
N ASP A 93 20.11 14.55 19.61
CA ASP A 93 20.14 15.99 19.27
C ASP A 93 21.59 16.51 19.17
N SER A 94 22.61 15.64 19.05
CA SER A 94 23.98 16.07 18.91
C SER A 94 24.16 16.88 17.62
N HIS A 95 24.15 18.21 17.80
CA HIS A 95 24.74 19.14 16.86
C HIS A 95 26.21 18.76 16.71
N TRP A 96 26.52 18.07 15.62
CA TRP A 96 27.89 17.92 15.17
C TRP A 96 28.52 19.33 15.08
N ARG A 97 29.63 19.53 15.79
CA ARG A 97 30.46 20.74 15.69
C ARG A 97 31.58 20.51 14.70
#